data_AF-A0A953C2E3-F1
#
_entry.id   AF-A0A953C2E3-F1
#
_cell.length_a   1.000
_cell.length_b   1.000
_cell.length_c   1.000
_cell.angle_alpha   90.00
_cell.angle_beta   90.00
_cell.angle_gamma   90.00
#
_symmetry.space_group_name_H-M   'P 1'
#
loop_
_entity.id
_entity.type
_entity.pdbx_description
1 polymer ?
#
loop_
_entity_poly.entity_id
_entity_poly.type
_entity_poly.pdbx_seq_one_letter_code
_entity_poly.pdbx_strand_id
1 'polypeptide(L)'
;MSGDLEADVVIVGAGPTGAAAAWRVAAAGLSVVCLERGHWFDYAALGQGEPGYGRRRRAAFNDNPNLRRHCDDYPVDDSDSPIKPMIGNAVGGSSIYWAAHVPRYRPEDFCVRSLDDVGDDWPITYEDIAPYYDLNEAEIGLAS
;
A
#
# COMPACT_ATOMS: atom_id res chain seq x y z
N MET A 1 6.98 29.61 4.16
CA MET A 1 7.01 29.18 5.56
C MET A 1 8.06 28.10 5.65
N SER A 2 9.22 28.37 6.26
CA SER A 2 10.26 27.36 6.49
C SER A 2 10.59 27.39 7.98
N GLY A 3 9.79 26.67 8.76
CA GLY A 3 10.15 26.24 10.10
C GLY A 3 10.48 24.75 10.03
N ASP A 4 11.39 24.30 10.88
CA ASP A 4 11.67 22.87 11.02
C ASP A 4 10.39 22.17 11.48
N LEU A 5 10.10 21.00 10.89
CA LEU A 5 9.00 20.14 11.30
C LEU A 5 9.50 19.22 12.42
N GLU A 6 8.94 19.37 13.61
CA GLU A 6 9.19 18.49 14.75
C GLU A 6 8.04 17.47 14.89
N ALA A 7 8.38 16.20 15.08
CA ALA A 7 7.43 15.12 15.32
C ALA A 7 8.06 14.02 16.19
N ASP A 8 7.23 13.33 16.96
CA ASP A 8 7.65 12.16 17.74
C ASP A 8 8.01 10.98 16.82
N VAL A 9 7.27 10.85 15.71
CA VAL A 9 7.45 9.78 14.73
C VAL A 9 7.41 10.32 13.31
N VAL A 10 8.39 9.90 12.50
CA VAL A 10 8.42 10.15 11.06
C VAL A 10 8.16 8.84 10.32
N ILE A 11 7.18 8.84 9.42
CA ILE A 11 6.83 7.72 8.55
C ILE A 11 7.19 8.08 7.12
N VAL A 12 7.98 7.22 6.46
CA VAL A 12 8.37 7.40 5.05
C VAL A 12 7.48 6.51 4.19
N GLY A 13 6.61 7.14 3.39
CA GLY A 13 5.59 6.51 2.56
C GLY A 13 4.20 6.63 3.16
N ALA A 14 3.28 7.30 2.46
CA ALA A 14 1.88 7.45 2.82
C ALA A 14 0.99 6.42 2.12
N GLY A 15 1.49 5.18 1.97
CA GLY A 15 0.74 4.03 1.50
C GLY A 15 -0.12 3.38 2.60
N PRO A 16 -0.79 2.24 2.33
CA PRO A 16 -1.72 1.61 3.28
C PRO A 16 -1.05 1.26 4.62
N THR A 17 0.14 0.67 4.62
CA THR A 17 0.87 0.33 5.86
C THR A 17 1.32 1.58 6.63
N GLY A 18 1.81 2.61 5.91
CA GLY A 18 2.20 3.88 6.52
C GLY A 18 1.02 4.61 7.14
N ALA A 19 -0.14 4.59 6.49
CA ALA A 19 -1.38 5.14 7.02
C ALA A 19 -1.87 4.38 8.26
N ALA A 20 -1.82 3.04 8.26
CA ALA A 20 -2.19 2.24 9.42
C ALA A 20 -1.27 2.51 10.63
N ALA A 21 0.04 2.60 10.40
CA ALA A 21 1.00 2.95 11.44
C ALA A 21 0.77 4.38 11.96
N ALA A 22 0.57 5.35 11.05
CA ALA A 22 0.29 6.74 11.39
C ALA A 22 -0.98 6.83 12.26
N TRP A 23 -2.04 6.14 11.87
CA TRP A 23 -3.29 6.09 12.63
C TRP A 23 -3.08 5.55 14.05
N ARG A 24 -2.37 4.43 14.20
CA ARG A 24 -2.08 3.85 15.52
C ARG A 24 -1.25 4.77 16.41
N VAL A 25 -0.21 5.37 15.86
CA VAL A 25 0.69 6.27 16.60
C VAL A 25 -0.01 7.58 16.97
N ALA A 26 -0.75 8.17 16.04
CA ALA A 26 -1.51 9.40 16.28
C ALA A 26 -2.64 9.17 17.30
N ALA A 27 -3.33 8.03 17.25
CA ALA A 27 -4.34 7.67 18.24
C ALA A 27 -3.78 7.50 19.66
N ALA A 28 -2.48 7.21 19.79
CA ALA A 28 -1.76 7.20 21.08
C ALA A 28 -1.36 8.60 21.57
N GLY A 29 -1.70 9.67 20.83
CA GLY A 29 -1.42 11.07 21.20
C GLY A 29 -0.05 11.59 20.76
N LEU A 30 0.70 10.82 19.97
CA LEU A 30 1.99 11.23 19.43
C LEU A 30 1.83 12.02 18.14
N SER A 31 2.70 13.00 17.94
CA SER A 31 2.79 13.77 16.70
C SER A 31 3.48 12.95 15.60
N VAL A 32 2.87 12.93 14.41
CA VAL A 32 3.34 12.11 13.29
C VAL A 32 3.50 12.97 12.04
N VAL A 33 4.64 12.83 11.36
CA VAL A 33 4.88 13.37 10.03
C VAL A 33 5.02 12.23 9.04
N CYS A 34 4.17 12.25 8.00
CA CYS A 34 4.29 11.33 6.87
C CYS A 34 4.99 12.03 5.70
N LEU A 35 6.10 11.47 5.24
CA LEU A 35 6.81 11.92 4.04
C LEU A 35 6.43 11.02 2.88
N GLU A 36 5.74 11.58 1.89
CA GLU A 36 5.38 10.90 0.65
C GLU A 36 6.08 11.58 -0.52
N ARG A 37 6.61 10.77 -1.44
CA ARG A 37 7.28 11.30 -2.63
C ARG A 37 6.24 11.83 -3.62
N GLY A 38 5.16 11.10 -3.82
CA GLY A 38 4.13 11.44 -4.79
C GLY A 38 3.14 12.50 -4.29
N HIS A 39 2.35 13.00 -5.22
CA HIS A 39 1.26 13.92 -4.92
C HIS A 39 -0.02 13.22 -4.47
N TRP A 40 -1.01 14.00 -4.03
CA TRP A 40 -2.38 13.49 -3.86
C TRP A 40 -2.94 13.01 -5.19
N PHE A 41 -3.59 11.85 -5.18
CA PHE A 41 -4.16 11.28 -6.39
C PHE A 41 -5.41 12.05 -6.85
N ASP A 42 -5.41 12.49 -8.10
CA ASP A 42 -6.53 13.24 -8.68
C ASP A 42 -7.58 12.30 -9.29
N TYR A 43 -8.52 11.87 -8.44
CA TYR A 43 -9.65 11.03 -8.85
C TYR A 43 -10.58 11.72 -9.85
N ALA A 44 -10.67 13.06 -9.83
CA ALA A 44 -11.53 13.80 -10.74
C ALA A 44 -10.93 13.80 -12.15
N ALA A 45 -9.63 14.06 -12.29
CA ALA A 45 -8.94 14.04 -13.58
C ALA A 45 -8.88 12.64 -14.23
N LEU A 46 -8.99 11.56 -13.44
CA LEU A 46 -9.18 10.21 -13.98
C LEU A 46 -10.47 10.13 -14.83
N GLY A 47 -11.51 10.87 -14.45
CA GLY A 47 -12.79 10.97 -15.16
C GLY A 47 -13.50 9.62 -15.20
N GLN A 48 -13.66 8.96 -14.04
CA GLN A 48 -14.42 7.72 -13.96
C GLN A 48 -15.85 7.93 -14.47
N GLY A 49 -16.34 7.02 -15.31
CA GLY A 49 -17.66 7.13 -15.94
C GLY A 49 -17.71 8.05 -17.17
N GLU A 50 -16.64 8.75 -17.50
CA GLU A 50 -16.58 9.64 -18.66
C GLU A 50 -15.96 8.96 -19.90
N PRO A 51 -16.31 9.41 -21.12
CA PRO A 51 -15.58 9.06 -22.32
C PRO A 51 -14.08 9.30 -22.17
N GLY A 52 -13.28 8.33 -22.60
CA GLY A 52 -11.81 8.40 -22.49
C GLY A 52 -11.22 7.91 -21.16
N TYR A 53 -12.04 7.49 -20.19
CA TYR A 53 -11.58 6.91 -18.91
C TYR A 53 -10.50 5.83 -19.12
N GLY A 54 -10.78 4.83 -19.98
CA GLY A 54 -9.82 3.75 -20.25
C GLY A 54 -8.51 4.23 -20.88
N ARG A 55 -8.54 5.31 -21.68
CA ARG A 55 -7.32 5.91 -22.24
C ARG A 55 -6.51 6.61 -21.16
N ARG A 56 -7.17 7.40 -20.30
CA ARG A 56 -6.52 8.07 -19.15
C ARG A 56 -5.91 7.05 -18.19
N ARG A 57 -6.67 6.00 -17.85
CA ARG A 57 -6.21 4.90 -16.98
C ARG A 57 -5.02 4.12 -17.56
N ARG A 58 -4.89 4.00 -18.88
CA ARG A 58 -3.73 3.36 -19.51
C ARG A 58 -2.53 4.30 -19.76
N ALA A 59 -2.70 5.60 -19.52
CA ALA A 59 -1.68 6.62 -19.74
C ALA A 59 -1.27 7.28 -18.41
N ALA A 60 -1.71 8.52 -18.15
CA ALA A 60 -1.33 9.30 -16.97
C ALA A 60 -1.72 8.66 -15.63
N PHE A 61 -2.69 7.74 -15.62
CA PHE A 61 -3.11 7.03 -14.42
C PHE A 61 -2.81 5.53 -14.47
N ASN A 62 -1.84 5.11 -15.31
CA ASN A 62 -1.40 3.73 -15.37
C ASN A 62 -0.83 3.29 -14.01
N ASP A 63 -1.09 2.05 -13.63
CA ASP A 63 -0.64 1.44 -12.38
C ASP A 63 0.80 0.92 -12.45
N ASN A 64 1.33 0.77 -13.67
CA ASN A 64 2.74 0.47 -13.89
C ASN A 64 3.56 1.77 -14.04
N PRO A 65 4.52 2.04 -13.12
CA PRO A 65 5.34 3.26 -13.15
C PRO A 65 6.20 3.37 -14.41
N ASN A 66 6.58 2.26 -15.04
CA ASN A 66 7.37 2.26 -16.29
C ASN A 66 6.56 2.75 -17.49
N LEU A 67 5.23 2.68 -17.42
CA LEU A 67 4.30 3.17 -18.45
C LEU A 67 3.79 4.57 -18.12
N ARG A 68 3.42 4.81 -16.85
CA ARG A 68 2.95 6.11 -16.35
C ARG A 68 4.02 7.19 -16.44
N ARG A 69 5.25 6.89 -16.01
CA ARG A 69 6.45 7.75 -16.09
C ARG A 69 6.24 9.16 -15.53
N HIS A 70 5.55 9.27 -14.40
CA HIS A 70 5.46 10.55 -13.69
C HIS A 70 6.82 10.97 -13.12
N CYS A 71 7.00 12.25 -12.78
CA CYS A 71 8.23 12.73 -12.15
C CYS A 71 8.52 12.05 -10.80
N ASP A 72 7.48 11.54 -10.15
CA ASP A 72 7.56 10.88 -8.85
C ASP A 72 7.78 9.37 -8.99
N ASP A 73 7.70 8.84 -10.22
CA ASP A 73 7.97 7.43 -10.51
C ASP A 73 9.46 7.12 -10.53
N TYR A 74 9.79 5.87 -10.22
CA TYR A 74 11.12 5.32 -10.39
C TYR A 74 11.06 4.13 -11.37
N PRO A 75 12.10 3.94 -12.20
CA PRO A 75 12.19 2.75 -13.05
C PRO A 75 12.19 1.49 -12.19
N VAL A 76 11.33 0.54 -12.55
CA VAL A 76 11.32 -0.81 -11.99
C VAL A 76 11.89 -1.73 -13.04
N ASP A 77 12.94 -2.48 -12.72
CA ASP A 77 13.41 -3.52 -13.63
C ASP A 77 12.51 -4.75 -13.52
N ASP A 78 11.75 -5.02 -14.58
CA ASP A 78 10.85 -6.15 -14.70
C ASP A 78 11.13 -6.98 -15.98
N SER A 79 12.33 -6.86 -16.57
CA SER A 79 12.68 -7.53 -17.82
C SER A 79 12.64 -9.05 -17.71
N ASP A 80 13.11 -9.56 -16.57
CA ASP A 80 13.21 -11.00 -16.30
C ASP A 80 12.01 -11.52 -15.50
N SER A 81 10.95 -10.71 -15.37
CA SER A 81 9.73 -11.04 -14.63
C SER A 81 8.51 -11.16 -15.57
N PRO A 82 7.75 -12.27 -15.49
CA PRO A 82 6.45 -12.36 -16.14
C PRO A 82 5.39 -11.48 -15.43
N ILE A 83 5.67 -11.01 -14.21
CA ILE A 83 4.77 -10.18 -13.40
C ILE A 83 5.16 -8.73 -13.56
N LYS A 84 4.19 -7.88 -13.94
CA LYS A 84 4.38 -6.45 -14.16
C LYS A 84 4.06 -5.66 -12.89
N PRO A 85 4.83 -4.61 -12.57
CA PRO A 85 4.64 -3.86 -11.33
C PRO A 85 3.31 -3.11 -11.34
N MET A 86 2.65 -3.11 -10.18
CA MET A 86 1.47 -2.31 -9.87
C MET A 86 1.82 -1.47 -8.64
N ILE A 87 2.32 -0.26 -8.86
CA ILE A 87 2.91 0.60 -7.82
C ILE A 87 2.30 1.99 -7.88
N GLY A 88 1.73 2.44 -6.76
CA GLY A 88 1.27 3.81 -6.60
C GLY A 88 2.30 4.69 -5.90
N ASN A 89 2.95 5.58 -6.66
CA ASN A 89 3.76 6.68 -6.11
C ASN A 89 2.88 7.93 -5.92
N ALA A 90 2.08 7.95 -4.86
CA ALA A 90 1.12 9.00 -4.53
C ALA A 90 0.64 8.81 -3.08
N VAL A 91 0.04 9.83 -2.47
CA VAL A 91 -0.63 9.67 -1.17
C VAL A 91 -1.77 8.65 -1.31
N GLY A 92 -1.72 7.59 -0.51
CA GLY A 92 -2.54 6.38 -0.63
C GLY A 92 -1.77 5.17 -1.14
N GLY A 93 -0.68 5.37 -1.89
CA GLY A 93 0.18 4.31 -2.38
C GLY A 93 -0.53 3.36 -3.36
N SER A 94 -0.10 2.10 -3.41
CA SER A 94 -0.68 1.10 -4.32
C SER A 94 -2.15 0.74 -4.04
N SER A 95 -2.73 1.13 -2.89
CA SER A 95 -4.16 0.93 -2.63
C SER A 95 -5.06 1.82 -3.48
N ILE A 96 -4.51 2.78 -4.22
CA ILE A 96 -5.25 3.52 -5.25
C ILE A 96 -5.65 2.59 -6.43
N TYR A 97 -4.82 1.60 -6.73
CA TYR A 97 -4.93 0.75 -7.93
C TYR A 97 -5.41 -0.67 -7.64
N TRP A 98 -5.26 -1.12 -6.41
CA TRP A 98 -5.56 -2.49 -5.99
C TRP A 98 -7.00 -2.91 -6.32
N ALA A 99 -7.22 -4.21 -6.36
CA ALA A 99 -8.53 -4.81 -6.61
C ALA A 99 -9.31 -5.10 -5.31
N ALA A 100 -8.84 -4.61 -4.16
CA ALA A 100 -9.43 -4.86 -2.84
C ALA A 100 -9.60 -6.37 -2.49
N HIS A 101 -8.71 -7.22 -2.99
CA HIS A 101 -8.62 -8.61 -2.55
C HIS A 101 -7.83 -8.70 -1.25
N VAL A 102 -8.47 -9.25 -0.22
CA VAL A 102 -7.98 -9.26 1.18
C VAL A 102 -8.08 -10.65 1.82
N PRO A 103 -7.44 -11.68 1.24
CA PRO A 103 -7.41 -13.00 1.86
C PRO A 103 -6.55 -12.98 3.14
N ARG A 104 -6.97 -13.75 4.15
CA ARG A 104 -6.10 -14.10 5.27
C ARG A 104 -5.11 -15.19 4.87
N TYR A 105 -3.91 -15.14 5.41
CA TYR A 105 -3.01 -16.29 5.44
C TYR A 105 -3.63 -17.45 6.24
N ARG A 106 -3.23 -18.68 5.93
CA ARG A 106 -3.55 -19.88 6.70
C ARG A 106 -2.49 -20.11 7.79
N PRO A 107 -2.81 -20.85 8.87
CA PRO A 107 -1.82 -21.21 9.88
C PRO A 107 -0.56 -21.87 9.32
N GLU A 108 -0.70 -22.69 8.29
CA GLU A 108 0.43 -23.41 7.67
C GLU A 108 1.39 -22.46 6.94
N ASP A 109 0.92 -21.31 6.46
CA ASP A 109 1.75 -20.32 5.76
C ASP A 109 2.84 -19.72 6.67
N PHE A 110 2.72 -19.85 8.00
CA PHE A 110 3.72 -19.41 8.98
C PHE A 110 4.81 -20.46 9.27
N CYS A 111 4.61 -21.70 8.82
CA CYS A 111 5.46 -22.85 9.17
C CYS A 111 5.97 -23.60 7.92
N VAL A 112 6.17 -22.89 6.81
CA VAL A 112 6.51 -23.47 5.50
C VAL A 112 7.85 -24.23 5.50
N ARG A 113 8.80 -23.86 6.36
CA ARG A 113 10.07 -24.58 6.46
C ARG A 113 9.87 -25.89 7.22
N SER A 114 9.15 -25.85 8.34
CA SER A 114 8.87 -27.06 9.13
C SER A 114 7.95 -28.05 8.40
N LEU A 115 6.99 -27.57 7.60
CA LEU A 115 6.00 -28.41 6.93
C LEU A 115 6.44 -28.88 5.54
N ASP A 116 7.05 -28.00 4.75
CA ASP A 116 7.31 -28.21 3.33
C ASP A 116 8.81 -28.13 2.96
N ASP A 117 9.71 -27.87 3.91
CA ASP A 117 11.16 -27.69 3.73
C ASP A 117 11.53 -26.59 2.71
N VAL A 118 10.72 -25.53 2.66
CA VAL A 118 10.94 -24.34 1.82
C VAL A 118 10.88 -23.05 2.64
N GLY A 119 11.69 -22.06 2.27
CA GLY A 119 11.69 -20.75 2.93
C GLY A 119 12.07 -20.82 4.41
N ASP A 120 11.46 -19.96 5.23
CA ASP A 120 11.67 -19.90 6.67
C ASP A 120 10.33 -19.86 7.42
N ASP A 121 10.32 -20.46 8.61
CA ASP A 121 9.21 -20.32 9.55
C ASP A 121 9.22 -18.91 10.13
N TRP A 122 8.04 -18.32 10.26
CA TRP A 122 7.89 -16.99 10.81
C TRP A 122 8.02 -17.04 12.33
N PRO A 123 8.58 -16.00 12.97
CA PRO A 123 8.72 -15.96 14.43
C PRO A 123 7.41 -15.64 15.17
N ILE A 124 6.27 -15.70 14.48
CA ILE A 124 4.91 -15.42 14.94
C ILE A 124 3.96 -16.44 14.32
N THR A 125 2.82 -16.71 14.96
CA THR A 125 1.80 -17.61 14.44
C THR A 125 0.62 -16.85 13.81
N TYR A 126 -0.29 -17.59 13.17
CA TYR A 126 -1.56 -17.03 12.71
C TYR A 126 -2.36 -16.42 13.87
N GLU A 127 -2.38 -17.07 15.03
CA GLU A 127 -3.10 -16.60 16.23
C GLU A 127 -2.55 -15.28 16.75
N ASP A 128 -1.24 -15.05 16.64
CA ASP A 128 -0.63 -13.77 17.02
C ASP A 128 -1.15 -12.61 16.16
N ILE A 129 -1.45 -12.86 14.88
CA ILE A 129 -1.89 -11.84 13.93
C ILE A 129 -3.42 -11.78 13.72
N ALA A 130 -4.15 -12.84 14.09
CA ALA A 130 -5.60 -12.94 13.88
C ALA A 130 -6.39 -11.73 14.42
N PRO A 131 -6.11 -11.20 15.63
CA PRO A 131 -6.79 -10.01 16.13
C PRO A 131 -6.56 -8.76 15.26
N TYR A 132 -5.41 -8.68 14.58
CA TYR A 132 -5.11 -7.56 13.68
C TYR A 132 -5.75 -7.72 12.31
N TYR A 133 -6.03 -8.96 11.86
CA TYR A 133 -6.94 -9.17 10.73
C TYR A 133 -8.33 -8.66 11.08
N ASP A 134 -8.91 -9.14 12.19
CA ASP A 134 -10.27 -8.74 12.59
C ASP A 134 -10.42 -7.21 12.67
N LEU A 135 -9.42 -6.54 13.26
CA LEU A 135 -9.33 -5.09 13.29
C LEU A 135 -9.32 -4.47 11.88
N ASN A 136 -8.38 -4.88 11.01
CA ASN A 136 -8.24 -4.27 9.70
C ASN A 136 -9.46 -4.50 8.82
N GLU A 137 -10.09 -5.68 8.93
CA GLU A 137 -11.33 -5.98 8.20
C GLU A 137 -12.48 -5.07 8.64
N ALA A 138 -12.59 -4.80 9.94
CA ALA A 138 -13.57 -3.85 10.47
C ALA A 138 -13.29 -2.42 9.98
N GLU A 139 -12.03 -1.97 10.02
CA GLU A 139 -11.64 -0.61 9.61
C GLU A 139 -11.80 -0.38 8.08
N ILE A 140 -11.53 -1.41 7.26
CA ILE A 140 -11.70 -1.35 5.80
C ILE A 140 -13.18 -1.51 5.40
N GLY A 141 -14.04 -1.94 6.31
CA GLY A 141 -15.48 -2.10 6.09
C GLY A 141 -15.83 -3.36 5.31
N LEU A 142 -15.08 -4.44 5.52
CA LEU A 142 -15.47 -5.75 4.99
C LEU A 142 -16.71 -6.25 5.72
N ALA A 143 -17.72 -6.68 4.94
CA ALA A 143 -18.89 -7.32 5.50
C ALA A 143 -18.52 -8.72 6.01
N SER A 144 -18.82 -8.99 7.28
CA SER A 144 -18.77 -10.31 7.91
C SER A 144 -19.84 -11.24 7.37
#